data_AF-A0A2N2ZRK2-F1
#
_entry.id   AF-A0A2N2ZRK2-F1
#
_cell.length_a   1.000
_cell.length_b   1.000
_cell.length_c   1.000
_cell.angle_alpha   90.00
_cell.angle_beta   90.00
_cell.angle_gamma   90.00
#
_symmetry.space_group_name_H-M   'P 1'
#
loop_
_entity.id
_entity.type
_entity.pdbx_description
1 polymer ?
#
loop_
_entity_poly.entity_id
_entity_poly.type
_entity_poly.pdbx_seq_one_letter_code
_entity_poly.pdbx_strand_id
1 'polypeptide(L)'
;MKKLVLTILLSTTVIIAMAQPINDSTSMQALYTNQVFYSLANGEVANVDNNNWSVAFSVSGNGAAGSSILLNEATTTLWAYPSDTAQWNSFDTTNFSSWKKLLNTDTTWVNGAFNAFRGSNGTFDMGWGILNPNNNFWTFGDSLYLIKLSDNTYRKLWIVSLKTGLWEFKYANVDGSNEQVITFNKSTYTNKNFVYFDMITNQLIDREPNNNSWELTFFKHTDFVNPPGSYVSVTSVFSNKTI
;
A
#
# COMPACT_ATOMS: atom_id res chain seq x y z
N MET A 1 16.60 -26.82 84.14
CA MET A 1 17.08 -26.76 82.74
C MET A 1 16.09 -25.90 81.95
N LYS A 2 16.44 -24.65 81.62
CA LYS A 2 15.53 -23.71 80.92
C LYS A 2 15.70 -23.88 79.41
N LYS A 3 14.63 -24.24 78.70
CA LYS A 3 14.61 -24.35 77.23
C LYS A 3 14.39 -22.96 76.63
N LEU A 4 15.35 -22.47 75.84
CA LEU A 4 15.18 -21.28 75.02
C LEU A 4 14.54 -21.71 73.70
N VAL A 5 13.32 -21.24 73.42
CA VAL A 5 12.67 -21.45 72.12
C VAL A 5 13.00 -20.24 71.26
N LEU A 6 13.78 -20.45 70.19
CA LEU A 6 14.08 -19.42 69.20
C LEU A 6 13.00 -19.46 68.11
N THR A 7 12.15 -18.44 68.08
CA THR A 7 11.14 -18.29 67.02
C THR A 7 11.74 -17.44 65.90
N ILE A 8 12.01 -18.05 64.74
CA ILE A 8 12.42 -17.35 63.53
C ILE A 8 11.16 -16.83 62.83
N LEU A 9 11.02 -15.50 62.77
CA LEU A 9 9.95 -14.84 62.02
C LEU A 9 10.33 -14.84 60.54
N LEU A 10 9.69 -15.69 59.74
CA LEU A 10 9.87 -15.71 58.28
C LEU A 10 8.98 -14.63 57.66
N SER A 11 9.54 -13.45 57.40
CA SER A 11 8.86 -12.38 56.68
C SER A 11 8.82 -12.68 55.18
N THR A 12 7.71 -13.20 54.69
CA THR A 12 7.43 -13.35 53.26
C THR A 12 7.09 -11.98 52.66
N THR A 13 8.07 -11.34 52.02
CA THR A 13 7.85 -10.17 51.18
C THR A 13 7.16 -10.61 49.89
N VAL A 14 5.87 -10.29 49.76
CA VAL A 14 5.15 -10.41 48.49
C VAL A 14 5.58 -9.24 47.61
N ILE A 15 6.49 -9.48 46.65
CA ILE A 15 6.81 -8.52 45.61
C ILE A 15 5.63 -8.53 44.63
N ILE A 16 4.73 -7.56 44.75
CA ILE A 16 3.71 -7.33 43.73
C ILE A 16 4.41 -6.62 42.58
N ALA A 17 4.79 -7.37 41.55
CA ALA A 17 5.29 -6.81 40.31
C ALA A 17 4.15 -6.06 39.60
N MET A 18 4.09 -4.75 39.80
CA MET A 18 3.26 -3.88 38.98
C MET A 18 3.95 -3.79 37.61
N ALA A 19 3.26 -4.21 36.54
CA ALA A 19 3.76 -3.97 35.18
C ALA A 19 3.96 -2.46 35.01
N GLN A 20 5.20 -2.03 34.77
CA GLN A 20 5.47 -0.62 34.51
C GLN A 20 4.96 -0.26 33.11
N PRO A 21 4.31 0.91 32.93
CA PRO A 21 3.95 1.37 31.60
C PRO A 21 5.22 1.52 30.77
N ILE A 22 5.24 0.88 29.59
CA ILE A 22 6.29 1.07 28.60
C ILE A 22 5.99 2.38 27.88
N ASN A 23 6.91 3.34 27.96
CA ASN A 23 6.83 4.57 27.17
C ASN A 23 7.61 4.37 25.88
N ASP A 24 6.95 4.58 24.75
CA ASP A 24 7.59 4.50 23.43
C ASP A 24 7.07 5.62 22.52
N SER A 25 7.86 5.95 21.50
CA SER A 25 7.54 6.98 20.52
C SER A 25 8.22 6.70 19.18
N THR A 26 7.58 7.14 18.10
CA THR A 26 8.14 7.14 16.75
C THR A 26 7.93 8.51 16.10
N SER A 27 8.68 8.80 15.05
CA SER A 27 8.58 10.05 14.28
C SER A 27 8.62 9.79 12.79
N MET A 28 7.70 10.42 12.07
CA MET A 28 7.63 10.37 10.60
C MET A 28 8.52 11.43 9.92
N GLN A 29 9.46 12.01 10.66
CA GLN A 29 10.29 13.14 10.26
C GLN A 29 9.49 14.43 9.99
N ALA A 30 10.22 15.53 9.80
CA ALA A 30 9.61 16.81 9.45
C ALA A 30 8.79 16.68 8.16
N LEU A 31 7.61 17.32 8.11
CA LEU A 31 6.67 17.26 6.98
C LEU A 31 6.10 15.86 6.67
N TYR A 32 6.30 14.88 7.57
CA TYR A 32 5.82 13.51 7.45
C TYR A 32 6.37 12.81 6.19
N THR A 33 7.66 12.99 5.91
CA THR A 33 8.32 12.44 4.72
C THR A 33 8.56 10.95 4.79
N ASN A 34 8.46 10.35 5.98
CA ASN A 34 8.74 8.93 6.17
C ASN A 34 7.49 8.11 6.47
N GLN A 35 7.58 6.83 6.14
CA GLN A 35 6.66 5.79 6.59
C GLN A 35 7.34 4.98 7.69
N VAL A 36 6.63 4.81 8.80
CA VAL A 36 7.11 4.02 9.95
C VAL A 36 6.43 2.66 9.93
N PHE A 37 7.18 1.62 10.23
CA PHE A 37 6.67 0.27 10.54
C PHE A 37 7.01 -0.04 11.99
N TYR A 38 6.01 -0.46 12.76
CA TYR A 38 6.09 -0.57 14.20
C TYR A 38 5.56 -1.92 14.67
N SER A 39 6.27 -2.54 15.60
CA SER A 39 5.86 -3.74 16.31
C SER A 39 5.47 -3.40 17.73
N LEU A 40 4.32 -3.89 18.18
CA LEU A 40 3.86 -3.70 19.56
C LEU A 40 4.80 -4.36 20.59
N ALA A 41 5.56 -5.38 20.18
CA ALA A 41 6.53 -6.06 21.03
C ALA A 41 7.93 -5.44 20.96
N ASN A 42 8.33 -4.92 19.79
CA ASN A 42 9.72 -4.54 19.52
C ASN A 42 9.95 -3.03 19.24
N GLY A 43 8.89 -2.22 19.22
CA GLY A 43 8.98 -0.80 18.91
C GLY A 43 9.09 -0.52 17.41
N GLU A 44 9.78 0.56 17.03
CA GLU A 44 10.05 0.90 15.63
C GLU A 44 10.92 -0.16 14.94
N VAL A 45 10.39 -0.77 13.88
CA VAL A 45 11.04 -1.82 13.09
C VAL A 45 11.78 -1.21 11.91
N ALA A 46 11.16 -0.21 11.27
CA ALA A 46 11.76 0.53 10.18
C ALA A 46 11.13 1.92 10.03
N ASN A 47 11.94 2.85 9.53
CA ASN A 47 11.54 4.23 9.27
C ASN A 47 12.15 4.64 7.93
N VAL A 48 11.35 4.55 6.88
CA VAL A 48 11.82 4.61 5.50
C VAL A 48 11.27 5.84 4.80
N ASP A 49 12.05 6.39 3.87
CA ASP A 49 11.57 7.48 3.00
C ASP A 49 10.28 7.05 2.28
N ASN A 50 9.28 7.93 2.27
CA ASN A 50 7.99 7.73 1.61
C ASN A 50 7.88 8.49 0.28
N ASN A 51 8.94 9.16 -0.17
CA ASN A 51 8.98 9.86 -1.45
C ASN A 51 9.59 9.04 -2.59
N ASN A 52 9.94 7.79 -2.34
CA ASN A 52 10.70 6.94 -3.23
C ASN A 52 9.85 5.91 -3.99
N TRP A 53 8.52 6.03 -4.05
CA TRP A 53 7.67 5.10 -4.77
C TRP A 53 6.41 5.78 -5.31
N SER A 54 5.86 5.25 -6.39
CA SER A 54 4.65 5.76 -7.05
C SER A 54 3.45 4.83 -6.84
N VAL A 55 3.66 3.53 -7.05
CA VAL A 55 2.62 2.48 -6.94
C VAL A 55 3.18 1.27 -6.20
N ALA A 56 2.31 0.48 -5.57
CA ALA A 56 2.69 -0.76 -4.90
C ALA A 56 1.72 -1.88 -5.26
N PHE A 57 2.25 -3.06 -5.58
CA PHE A 57 1.48 -4.22 -6.03
C PHE A 57 1.50 -5.31 -4.98
N SER A 58 0.35 -5.91 -4.70
CA SER A 58 0.30 -6.94 -3.69
C SER A 58 1.05 -8.20 -4.11
N VAL A 59 1.93 -8.67 -3.24
CA VAL A 59 2.71 -9.92 -3.38
C VAL A 59 2.25 -11.02 -2.43
N SER A 60 1.39 -10.69 -1.46
CA SER A 60 0.70 -11.66 -0.57
C SER A 60 -0.79 -11.83 -0.92
N GLY A 61 -1.39 -12.93 -0.45
CA GLY A 61 -2.83 -13.20 -0.58
C GLY A 61 -3.28 -13.64 -1.98
N ASN A 62 -4.53 -14.08 -2.05
CA ASN A 62 -5.21 -14.63 -3.24
C ASN A 62 -6.46 -13.80 -3.60
N GLY A 63 -6.97 -14.00 -4.81
CA GLY A 63 -8.18 -13.33 -5.29
C GLY A 63 -8.07 -11.80 -5.18
N ALA A 64 -9.11 -11.15 -4.68
CA ALA A 64 -9.14 -9.70 -4.49
C ALA A 64 -7.99 -9.17 -3.62
N ALA A 65 -7.69 -9.85 -2.50
CA ALA A 65 -6.60 -9.47 -1.61
C ALA A 65 -5.21 -9.63 -2.26
N GLY A 66 -5.09 -10.52 -3.24
CA GLY A 66 -3.87 -10.77 -4.00
C GLY A 66 -3.70 -9.91 -5.24
N SER A 67 -4.70 -9.09 -5.59
CA SER A 67 -4.77 -8.22 -6.78
C SER A 67 -4.87 -6.73 -6.45
N SER A 68 -4.56 -6.36 -5.20
CA SER A 68 -4.57 -4.96 -4.74
C SER A 68 -3.37 -4.19 -5.29
N ILE A 69 -3.61 -2.93 -5.69
CA ILE A 69 -2.58 -2.01 -6.16
C ILE A 69 -2.78 -0.66 -5.47
N LEU A 70 -1.80 -0.28 -4.65
CA LEU A 70 -1.80 0.97 -3.90
C LEU A 70 -1.16 2.10 -4.71
N LEU A 71 -1.62 3.31 -4.46
CA LEU A 71 -1.01 4.55 -4.94
C LEU A 71 -0.26 5.24 -3.79
N ASN A 72 0.88 5.86 -4.07
CA ASN A 72 1.51 6.76 -3.10
C ASN A 72 0.82 8.13 -3.12
N GLU A 73 -0.27 8.28 -2.38
CA GLU A 73 -1.09 9.50 -2.37
C GLU A 73 -0.39 10.71 -1.76
N ALA A 74 0.74 10.53 -1.06
CA ALA A 74 1.53 11.63 -0.55
C ALA A 74 2.27 12.39 -1.65
N THR A 75 2.57 11.71 -2.77
CA THR A 75 3.48 12.22 -3.81
C THR A 75 2.93 12.09 -5.22
N THR A 76 1.83 11.35 -5.40
CA THR A 76 1.23 11.08 -6.71
C THR A 76 -0.27 11.37 -6.72
N THR A 77 -0.83 11.57 -7.91
CA THR A 77 -2.28 11.67 -8.12
C THR A 77 -2.66 10.81 -9.31
N LEU A 78 -3.74 10.05 -9.17
CA LEU A 78 -4.23 9.11 -10.17
C LEU A 78 -5.62 9.51 -10.64
N TRP A 79 -5.84 9.46 -11.95
CA TRP A 79 -7.15 9.62 -12.58
C TRP A 79 -7.50 8.40 -13.42
N ALA A 80 -8.76 7.97 -13.34
CA ALA A 80 -9.31 6.98 -14.26
C ALA A 80 -9.50 7.60 -15.65
N TYR A 81 -8.95 6.94 -16.68
CA TYR A 81 -9.23 7.34 -18.06
C TYR A 81 -10.67 6.97 -18.44
N PRO A 82 -11.46 7.86 -19.05
CA PRO A 82 -12.87 7.59 -19.35
C PRO A 82 -13.08 6.73 -20.61
N SER A 83 -12.20 5.75 -20.86
CA SER A 83 -12.30 4.79 -21.96
C SER A 83 -11.46 3.53 -21.67
N ASP A 84 -11.47 2.58 -22.60
CA ASP A 84 -10.81 1.29 -22.45
C ASP A 84 -9.37 1.27 -22.99
N THR A 85 -8.76 0.09 -22.94
CA THR A 85 -7.37 -0.16 -23.35
C THR A 85 -7.11 -0.03 -24.85
N ALA A 86 -8.14 -0.03 -25.70
CA ALA A 86 -7.99 0.19 -27.14
C ALA A 86 -7.46 1.61 -27.44
N GLN A 87 -7.66 2.54 -26.52
CA GLN A 87 -7.18 3.92 -26.62
C GLN A 87 -5.72 4.10 -26.18
N TRP A 88 -4.96 3.04 -25.90
CA TRP A 88 -3.56 3.17 -25.47
C TRP A 88 -2.72 4.03 -26.43
N ASN A 89 -2.91 3.86 -27.75
CA ASN A 89 -2.16 4.59 -28.78
C ASN A 89 -2.74 5.98 -29.08
N SER A 90 -3.96 6.25 -28.66
CA SER A 90 -4.71 7.50 -28.89
C SER A 90 -5.09 8.18 -27.57
N PHE A 91 -4.28 7.98 -26.53
CA PHE A 91 -4.57 8.44 -25.17
C PHE A 91 -4.65 9.97 -25.11
N ASP A 92 -5.86 10.49 -24.96
CA ASP A 92 -6.14 11.94 -24.95
C ASP A 92 -6.35 12.48 -23.53
N THR A 93 -5.48 13.40 -23.09
CA THR A 93 -5.60 14.04 -21.76
C THR A 93 -6.45 15.30 -21.75
N THR A 94 -7.14 15.63 -22.84
CA THR A 94 -8.06 16.77 -22.88
C THR A 94 -9.11 16.62 -21.79
N ASN A 95 -9.29 17.69 -21.00
CA ASN A 95 -10.21 17.74 -19.85
C ASN A 95 -9.93 16.74 -18.72
N PHE A 96 -8.68 16.26 -18.53
CA PHE A 96 -8.38 15.34 -17.42
C PHE A 96 -8.75 15.86 -16.03
N SER A 97 -8.89 17.18 -15.86
CA SER A 97 -9.34 17.81 -14.62
C SER A 97 -10.77 17.41 -14.20
N SER A 98 -11.61 16.95 -15.14
CA SER A 98 -12.96 16.43 -14.84
C SER A 98 -12.99 14.93 -14.57
N TRP A 99 -11.88 14.22 -14.81
CA TRP A 99 -11.82 12.77 -14.61
C TRP A 99 -11.88 12.43 -13.12
N LYS A 100 -12.40 11.23 -12.83
CA LYS A 100 -12.47 10.71 -11.47
C LYS A 100 -11.05 10.51 -10.93
N LYS A 101 -10.69 11.23 -9.87
CA LYS A 101 -9.51 10.91 -9.06
C LYS A 101 -9.75 9.62 -8.27
N LEU A 102 -8.73 8.78 -8.21
CA LEU A 102 -8.77 7.51 -7.50
C LEU A 102 -7.88 7.59 -6.25
N LEU A 103 -8.39 7.08 -5.14
CA LEU A 103 -7.72 7.00 -3.85
C LEU A 103 -7.75 5.55 -3.35
N ASN A 104 -6.73 5.15 -2.61
CA ASN A 104 -6.74 3.98 -1.77
C ASN A 104 -7.88 4.08 -0.76
N THR A 105 -8.47 2.95 -0.38
CA THR A 105 -9.38 2.94 0.77
C THR A 105 -8.58 3.04 2.06
N ASP A 106 -9.13 3.76 3.04
CA ASP A 106 -8.58 3.93 4.38
C ASP A 106 -8.98 2.80 5.35
N THR A 107 -9.78 1.85 4.89
CA THR A 107 -10.36 0.77 5.71
C THR A 107 -9.78 -0.61 5.40
N THR A 108 -9.15 -0.81 4.25
CA THR A 108 -8.62 -2.13 3.87
C THR A 108 -7.45 -2.06 2.89
N TRP A 109 -6.52 -3.01 3.03
CA TRP A 109 -5.43 -3.25 2.07
C TRP A 109 -5.90 -3.92 0.78
N VAL A 110 -7.13 -4.43 0.72
CA VAL A 110 -7.68 -5.15 -0.45
C VAL A 110 -8.08 -4.21 -1.58
N ASN A 111 -8.44 -2.97 -1.23
CA ASN A 111 -8.91 -1.97 -2.18
C ASN A 111 -7.94 -0.78 -2.20
N GLY A 112 -6.91 -0.90 -3.03
CA GLY A 112 -6.08 0.25 -3.38
C GLY A 112 -6.75 1.14 -4.42
N ALA A 113 -6.07 2.22 -4.84
CA ALA A 113 -6.61 3.21 -5.77
C ALA A 113 -7.11 2.61 -7.09
N PHE A 114 -6.41 1.61 -7.62
CA PHE A 114 -6.77 0.93 -8.87
C PHE A 114 -7.95 -0.04 -8.71
N ASN A 115 -8.34 -0.35 -7.47
CA ASN A 115 -9.43 -1.27 -7.15
C ASN A 115 -10.74 -0.52 -6.81
N ALA A 116 -10.77 0.81 -6.94
CA ALA A 116 -11.91 1.65 -6.54
C ALA A 116 -13.24 1.29 -7.21
N PHE A 117 -13.19 0.69 -8.40
CA PHE A 117 -14.38 0.24 -9.15
C PHE A 117 -14.64 -1.26 -9.04
N ARG A 118 -13.94 -1.99 -8.16
CA ARG A 118 -14.10 -3.44 -7.98
C ARG A 118 -15.57 -3.82 -7.87
N GLY A 119 -15.98 -4.83 -8.63
CA GLY A 119 -17.35 -5.34 -8.64
C GLY A 119 -18.32 -4.60 -9.57
N SER A 120 -17.92 -3.48 -10.19
CA SER A 120 -18.80 -2.68 -11.07
C SER A 120 -19.20 -3.45 -12.32
N ASN A 121 -18.30 -4.27 -12.86
CA ASN A 121 -18.51 -5.14 -14.02
C ASN A 121 -18.76 -6.61 -13.62
N GLY A 122 -19.26 -6.85 -12.40
CA GLY A 122 -19.61 -8.17 -11.89
C GLY A 122 -18.59 -8.76 -10.90
N THR A 123 -18.84 -9.98 -10.43
CA THR A 123 -18.12 -10.59 -9.30
C THR A 123 -16.63 -10.82 -9.54
N PHE A 124 -16.20 -10.86 -10.80
CA PHE A 124 -14.81 -11.07 -11.20
C PHE A 124 -14.05 -9.78 -11.51
N ASP A 125 -14.71 -8.63 -11.43
CA ASP A 125 -14.08 -7.33 -11.63
C ASP A 125 -13.17 -6.98 -10.45
N MET A 126 -11.87 -6.79 -10.73
CA MET A 126 -10.85 -6.42 -9.76
C MET A 126 -10.63 -4.91 -9.65
N GLY A 127 -11.36 -4.11 -10.43
CA GLY A 127 -11.32 -2.65 -10.51
C GLY A 127 -10.37 -2.13 -11.59
N TRP A 128 -9.22 -2.79 -11.78
CA TRP A 128 -8.27 -2.47 -12.86
C TRP A 128 -8.32 -3.43 -14.04
N GLY A 129 -9.07 -4.52 -13.88
CA GLY A 129 -9.12 -5.62 -14.82
C GLY A 129 -10.09 -6.70 -14.38
N ILE A 130 -10.39 -7.62 -15.30
CA ILE A 130 -11.37 -8.69 -15.10
C ILE A 130 -10.63 -10.02 -14.91
N LEU A 131 -10.93 -10.69 -13.80
CA LEU A 131 -10.49 -12.06 -13.54
C LEU A 131 -11.26 -13.04 -14.43
N ASN A 132 -10.56 -13.91 -15.15
CA ASN A 132 -11.21 -14.89 -16.00
C ASN A 132 -11.14 -16.29 -15.35
N PRO A 133 -12.28 -16.86 -14.88
CA PRO A 133 -12.28 -18.16 -14.22
C PRO A 133 -11.94 -19.33 -15.17
N ASN A 134 -12.02 -19.12 -16.49
CA ASN A 134 -11.83 -20.18 -17.49
C ASN A 134 -10.37 -20.30 -17.98
N ASN A 135 -9.47 -19.39 -17.60
CA ASN A 135 -8.11 -19.33 -18.15
C ASN A 135 -6.98 -19.44 -17.11
N ASN A 136 -7.15 -20.32 -16.11
CA ASN A 136 -6.29 -20.41 -14.93
C ASN A 136 -6.39 -19.19 -13.99
N PHE A 137 -7.57 -18.56 -13.93
CA PHE A 137 -7.82 -17.41 -13.04
C PHE A 137 -6.83 -16.27 -13.29
N TRP A 138 -6.58 -15.93 -14.56
CA TRP A 138 -5.78 -14.76 -14.91
C TRP A 138 -6.63 -13.51 -14.94
N THR A 139 -6.06 -12.40 -14.48
CA THR A 139 -6.69 -11.08 -14.59
C THR A 139 -6.04 -10.30 -15.72
N PHE A 140 -6.85 -9.70 -16.59
CA PHE A 140 -6.38 -8.79 -17.64
C PHE A 140 -6.92 -7.39 -17.40
N GLY A 141 -6.05 -6.40 -17.58
CA GLY A 141 -6.45 -5.01 -17.42
C GLY A 141 -7.42 -4.56 -18.50
N ASP A 142 -8.47 -3.89 -18.07
CA ASP A 142 -9.52 -3.32 -18.92
C ASP A 142 -9.53 -1.78 -18.93
N SER A 143 -8.70 -1.17 -18.09
CA SER A 143 -8.71 0.25 -17.79
C SER A 143 -7.36 0.91 -18.03
N LEU A 144 -7.39 2.18 -18.43
CA LEU A 144 -6.21 3.05 -18.52
C LEU A 144 -6.26 4.14 -17.46
N TYR A 145 -5.10 4.71 -17.15
CA TYR A 145 -4.96 5.73 -16.11
C TYR A 145 -4.01 6.83 -16.53
N LEU A 146 -4.25 8.03 -16.00
CA LEU A 146 -3.27 9.11 -15.97
C LEU A 146 -2.73 9.23 -14.56
N ILE A 147 -1.40 9.23 -14.42
CA ILE A 147 -0.72 9.44 -13.14
C ILE A 147 0.15 10.69 -13.21
N LYS A 148 0.02 11.58 -12.22
CA LYS A 148 0.95 12.68 -11.96
C LYS A 148 1.94 12.26 -10.89
N LEU A 149 3.23 12.43 -11.16
CA LEU A 149 4.33 12.05 -10.27
C LEU A 149 4.85 13.25 -9.46
N SER A 150 5.76 12.98 -8.52
CA SER A 150 6.33 13.99 -7.61
C SER A 150 7.19 15.04 -8.31
N ASP A 151 7.76 14.70 -9.47
CA ASP A 151 8.48 15.63 -10.35
C ASP A 151 7.56 16.49 -11.23
N ASN A 152 6.24 16.45 -10.98
CA ASN A 152 5.18 17.10 -11.75
C ASN A 152 5.00 16.59 -13.19
N THR A 153 5.67 15.51 -13.58
CA THR A 153 5.44 14.89 -14.89
C THR A 153 4.22 13.98 -14.86
N TYR A 154 3.64 13.75 -16.03
CA TYR A 154 2.48 12.87 -16.21
C TYR A 154 2.88 11.63 -17.02
N ARG A 155 2.26 10.48 -16.71
CA ARG A 155 2.38 9.24 -17.49
C ARG A 155 1.00 8.68 -17.78
N LYS A 156 0.83 8.09 -18.97
CA LYS A 156 -0.26 7.14 -19.20
C LYS A 156 0.16 5.78 -18.66
N LEU A 157 -0.76 5.06 -18.03
CA LEU A 157 -0.48 3.83 -17.29
C LEU A 157 -1.55 2.78 -17.59
N TRP A 158 -1.11 1.54 -17.74
CA TRP A 158 -1.97 0.37 -17.92
C TRP A 158 -1.43 -0.81 -17.10
N ILE A 159 -2.26 -1.32 -16.20
CA ILE A 159 -2.00 -2.60 -15.52
C ILE A 159 -2.40 -3.71 -16.48
N VAL A 160 -1.46 -4.35 -17.16
CA VAL A 160 -1.76 -5.25 -18.28
C VAL A 160 -2.31 -6.58 -17.81
N SER A 161 -1.67 -7.22 -16.83
CA SER A 161 -2.17 -8.50 -16.32
C SER A 161 -1.60 -8.92 -14.97
N LEU A 162 -2.30 -9.87 -14.33
CA LEU A 162 -1.79 -10.72 -13.27
C LEU A 162 -2.04 -12.18 -13.67
N LYS A 163 -0.97 -12.89 -14.03
CA LYS A 163 -1.02 -14.27 -14.54
C LYS A 163 -0.20 -15.18 -13.64
N THR A 164 -0.85 -16.03 -12.85
CA THR A 164 -0.17 -17.02 -11.99
C THR A 164 0.95 -16.39 -11.14
N GLY A 165 0.67 -15.22 -10.55
CA GLY A 165 1.62 -14.48 -9.72
C GLY A 165 2.62 -13.59 -10.48
N LEU A 166 2.61 -13.57 -11.81
CA LEU A 166 3.36 -12.60 -12.60
C LEU A 166 2.51 -11.34 -12.82
N TRP A 167 2.95 -10.23 -12.24
CA TRP A 167 2.42 -8.91 -12.56
C TRP A 167 3.06 -8.38 -13.84
N GLU A 168 2.24 -7.74 -14.68
CA GLU A 168 2.67 -7.00 -15.86
C GLU A 168 1.94 -5.67 -15.91
N PHE A 169 2.68 -4.57 -16.01
CA PHE A 169 2.12 -3.26 -16.28
C PHE A 169 3.03 -2.50 -17.22
N LYS A 170 2.48 -1.47 -17.87
CA LYS A 170 3.26 -0.58 -18.71
C LYS A 170 2.86 0.87 -18.52
N TYR A 171 3.81 1.75 -18.74
CA TYR A 171 3.60 3.19 -18.68
C TYR A 171 4.44 3.89 -19.75
N ALA A 172 4.02 5.08 -20.15
CA ALA A 172 4.73 5.89 -21.13
C ALA A 172 4.47 7.37 -20.85
N ASN A 173 5.23 8.25 -21.49
CA ASN A 173 4.83 9.65 -21.58
C ASN A 173 3.45 9.73 -22.25
N VAL A 174 2.70 10.80 -21.97
CA VAL A 174 1.34 10.98 -22.48
C VAL A 174 1.30 10.97 -24.02
N ASP A 175 2.36 11.49 -24.67
CA ASP A 175 2.55 11.47 -26.12
C ASP A 175 2.90 10.09 -26.70
N GLY A 176 3.04 9.06 -25.86
CA GLY A 176 3.42 7.71 -26.25
C GLY A 176 4.91 7.43 -26.33
N SER A 177 5.77 8.43 -26.11
CA SER A 177 7.21 8.23 -26.05
C SER A 177 7.65 7.53 -24.75
N ASN A 178 8.85 6.95 -24.76
CA ASN A 178 9.47 6.32 -23.58
C ASN A 178 8.59 5.25 -22.91
N GLU A 179 7.96 4.38 -23.71
CA GLU A 179 7.18 3.25 -23.19
C GLU A 179 8.08 2.27 -22.43
N GLN A 180 7.63 1.91 -21.22
CA GLN A 180 8.27 0.94 -20.34
C GLN A 180 7.28 -0.19 -20.07
N VAL A 181 7.76 -1.43 -20.14
CA VAL A 181 6.99 -2.63 -19.78
C VAL A 181 7.70 -3.31 -18.62
N ILE A 182 7.00 -3.44 -17.50
CA ILE A 182 7.56 -3.97 -16.25
C ILE A 182 6.86 -5.27 -15.91
N THR A 183 7.66 -6.27 -15.59
CA THR A 183 7.17 -7.57 -15.10
C THR A 183 7.92 -7.99 -13.86
N PHE A 184 7.22 -8.62 -12.91
CA PHE A 184 7.83 -9.23 -11.75
C PHE A 184 6.92 -10.30 -11.15
N ASN A 185 7.53 -11.29 -10.50
CA ASN A 185 6.79 -12.37 -9.85
C ASN A 185 6.57 -12.07 -8.37
N LYS A 186 5.36 -12.32 -7.87
CA LYS A 186 5.04 -12.29 -6.43
C LYS A 186 5.98 -13.19 -5.63
N SER A 187 6.40 -14.34 -6.19
CA SER A 187 7.29 -15.29 -5.53
C SER A 187 8.70 -14.77 -5.26
N THR A 188 9.12 -13.69 -5.92
CA THR A 188 10.41 -13.04 -5.66
C THR A 188 10.42 -12.29 -4.32
N TYR A 189 9.26 -11.85 -3.85
CA TYR A 189 9.10 -11.01 -2.67
C TYR A 189 8.39 -11.79 -1.56
N THR A 190 9.04 -12.87 -1.11
CA THR A 190 8.52 -13.70 -0.02
C THR A 190 8.46 -12.93 1.29
N ASN A 191 7.43 -13.16 2.10
CA ASN A 191 7.20 -12.47 3.39
C ASN A 191 6.98 -10.96 3.25
N LYS A 192 6.52 -10.50 2.09
CA LYS A 192 6.12 -9.12 1.84
C LYS A 192 4.60 -9.08 1.59
N ASN A 193 3.93 -8.02 2.00
CA ASN A 193 2.60 -7.63 1.57
C ASN A 193 2.59 -7.01 0.17
N PHE A 194 3.54 -6.12 -0.13
CA PHE A 194 3.63 -5.37 -1.36
C PHE A 194 5.07 -5.25 -1.88
N VAL A 195 5.21 -5.18 -3.20
CA VAL A 195 6.41 -4.65 -3.84
C VAL A 195 6.08 -3.28 -4.42
N TYR A 196 7.02 -2.36 -4.31
CA TYR A 196 6.85 -0.96 -4.67
C TYR A 196 7.55 -0.69 -6.00
N PHE A 197 7.07 0.32 -6.72
CA PHE A 197 7.69 0.76 -7.96
C PHE A 197 7.71 2.29 -8.03
N ASP A 198 8.86 2.83 -8.43
CA ASP A 198 9.01 4.25 -8.72
C ASP A 198 9.10 4.49 -10.24
N MET A 199 8.13 5.22 -10.78
CA MET A 199 8.07 5.54 -12.22
C MET A 199 9.08 6.61 -12.65
N ILE A 200 9.66 7.37 -11.70
CA ILE A 200 10.69 8.36 -11.99
C ILE A 200 12.03 7.65 -12.22
N THR A 201 12.45 6.81 -11.28
CA THR A 201 13.71 6.06 -11.38
C THR A 201 13.60 4.75 -12.18
N ASN A 202 12.37 4.32 -12.51
CA ASN A 202 12.09 3.07 -13.21
C ASN A 202 12.63 1.84 -12.44
N GLN A 203 12.38 1.79 -11.12
CA GLN A 203 12.91 0.75 -10.23
C GLN A 203 11.81 0.05 -9.42
N LEU A 204 11.95 -1.27 -9.30
CA LEU A 204 11.24 -2.06 -8.27
C LEU A 204 11.97 -1.91 -6.94
N ILE A 205 11.21 -1.80 -5.86
CA ILE A 205 11.72 -1.47 -4.54
C ILE A 205 11.09 -2.41 -3.51
N ASP A 206 11.95 -3.13 -2.80
CA ASP A 206 11.61 -3.89 -1.59
C ASP A 206 11.93 -3.02 -0.36
N ARG A 207 10.92 -2.25 0.10
CA ARG A 207 11.10 -1.25 1.18
C ARG A 207 10.40 -1.58 2.49
N GLU A 208 9.43 -2.48 2.48
CA GLU A 208 8.72 -2.85 3.70
C GLU A 208 9.49 -3.95 4.46
N PRO A 209 9.46 -3.98 5.80
CA PRO A 209 9.98 -5.11 6.57
C PRO A 209 9.18 -6.38 6.28
N ASN A 210 9.67 -7.52 6.79
CA ASN A 210 8.91 -8.76 6.66
C ASN A 210 7.52 -8.59 7.28
N ASN A 211 6.49 -9.12 6.61
CA ASN A 211 5.09 -8.90 6.97
C ASN A 211 4.66 -9.57 8.29
N ASN A 212 5.55 -10.29 8.96
CA ASN A 212 5.35 -10.86 10.29
C ASN A 212 6.19 -10.17 11.38
N SER A 213 6.89 -9.07 11.04
CA SER A 213 7.75 -8.35 11.99
C SER A 213 7.18 -7.01 12.44
N TRP A 214 5.99 -6.62 11.98
CA TRP A 214 5.35 -5.35 12.32
C TRP A 214 3.82 -5.48 12.36
N GLU A 215 3.18 -4.70 13.22
CA GLU A 215 1.74 -4.69 13.41
C GLU A 215 1.08 -3.40 12.95
N LEU A 216 1.78 -2.27 13.03
CA LEU A 216 1.25 -0.95 12.69
C LEU A 216 2.17 -0.26 11.68
N THR A 217 1.58 0.54 10.79
CA THR A 217 2.33 1.47 9.94
C THR A 217 1.72 2.87 9.98
N PHE A 218 2.59 3.87 9.97
CA PHE A 218 2.23 5.29 10.02
C PHE A 218 2.69 5.92 8.71
N PHE A 219 1.77 6.54 7.97
CA PHE A 219 2.10 7.17 6.70
C PHE A 219 1.15 8.33 6.40
N LYS A 220 1.65 9.23 5.56
CA LYS A 220 0.89 10.34 5.01
C LYS A 220 0.12 9.86 3.78
N HIS A 221 -1.13 10.25 3.65
CA HIS A 221 -1.97 9.92 2.50
C HIS A 221 -2.94 11.07 2.18
N THR A 222 -3.73 10.90 1.12
CA THR A 222 -4.75 11.89 0.73
C THR A 222 -6.12 11.32 1.04
N ASP A 223 -7.01 12.16 1.58
CA ASP A 223 -8.41 11.80 1.80
C ASP A 223 -9.34 12.83 1.17
N PHE A 224 -10.56 12.42 0.83
CA PHE A 224 -11.60 13.29 0.28
C PHE A 224 -12.65 13.60 1.35
N VAL A 225 -12.65 14.86 1.81
CA VAL A 225 -13.56 15.31 2.87
C VAL A 225 -14.75 16.05 2.26
N ASN A 226 -15.96 15.61 2.61
CA ASN A 226 -17.22 16.20 2.19
C ASN A 226 -18.16 16.40 3.39
N PRO A 227 -18.59 17.64 3.74
CA PRO A 227 -18.21 18.93 3.15
C PRO A 227 -16.77 19.36 3.54
N PRO A 228 -16.04 20.16 2.72
CA PRO A 228 -16.49 21.00 1.61
C PRO A 228 -16.32 20.41 0.20
N GLY A 229 -15.92 19.15 0.06
CA GLY A 229 -15.65 18.53 -1.23
C GLY A 229 -14.20 18.76 -1.70
N SER A 230 -13.25 18.58 -0.78
CA SER A 230 -11.83 18.84 -1.01
C SER A 230 -10.95 17.64 -0.66
N TYR A 231 -9.89 17.47 -1.44
CA TYR A 231 -8.81 16.54 -1.11
C TYR A 231 -7.88 17.19 -0.08
N VAL A 232 -7.62 16.51 1.03
CA VAL A 232 -6.77 16.97 2.11
C VAL A 232 -5.66 15.97 2.37
N SER A 233 -4.52 16.47 2.80
CA SER A 233 -3.43 15.60 3.25
C SER A 233 -3.65 15.23 4.72
N VAL A 234 -3.60 13.94 5.01
CA VAL A 234 -3.80 13.36 6.35
C VAL A 234 -2.66 12.42 6.70
N THR A 235 -2.51 12.15 7.99
CA THR A 235 -1.57 11.17 8.52
C THR A 235 -2.37 10.15 9.31
N SER A 236 -2.15 8.88 9.03
CA SER A 236 -2.96 7.79 9.58
C SER A 236 -2.12 6.62 10.05
N VAL A 237 -2.72 5.78 10.89
CA VAL A 237 -2.13 4.55 11.42
C VAL A 237 -2.94 3.37 10.94
N PHE A 238 -2.32 2.44 10.22
CA PHE A 238 -2.98 1.26 9.68
C PHE A 238 -2.40 0.01 10.31
N SER A 239 -3.23 -1.01 10.56
CA SER A 239 -2.74 -2.33 10.94
C SER A 239 -2.09 -3.03 9.75
N ASN A 240 -1.21 -4.00 10.02
CA ASN A 240 -0.71 -4.90 9.00
C ASN A 240 -1.86 -5.74 8.41
N LYS A 241 -1.76 -6.10 7.12
CA LYS A 241 -2.70 -6.96 6.38
C LYS A 241 -2.94 -8.33 7.03
N THR A 242 -2.00 -8.82 7.83
CA THR A 242 -2.08 -10.15 8.48
C THR A 242 -2.82 -10.15 9.82
N ILE A 243 -3.28 -8.99 10.29
CA ILE A 243 -4.02 -8.81 11.55
C ILE A 243 -5.50 -8.62 11.23
#